data_AF-A0A5E7D729-F1
#
_entry.id   AF-A0A5E7D729-F1
#
_cell.length_a   1.000
_cell.length_b   1.000
_cell.length_c   1.000
_cell.angle_alpha   90.00
_cell.angle_beta   90.00
_cell.angle_gamma   90.00
#
_symmetry.space_group_name_H-M   'P 1'
#
loop_
_entity.id
_entity.type
_entity.pdbx_description
1 polymer ?
#
loop_
_entity_poly.entity_id
_entity_poly.type
_entity_poly.pdbx_seq_one_letter_code
_entity_poly.pdbx_strand_id
1 'polypeptide(L)'
;MTTQDNAVLPVRQMESIKVDNLLINFTTEFQRIQDTAGLRSQSASFWRPMPDPDLLPGYFPLGDIALHNRNNPNGLLITAVVREGESPGEGKSKTNALARPTDFEQIWRDTGSGSVMRLAMWRPIPPEGYVALGTVCTSDHDKPSLNSVRCVREDLVVGANIGNQIWNDKSSGAKNNFSAWSVSPRTAAEGEIHFAPGTFIGVKSYIEPARHYAAYALRIPIAVEVSSPAEAPMLTTNLSPLSAGAEKVTHVVRLPWFAVREQLPPIEQFQQSPMYELRRTDQYMLVGSARNDTDQAQSVKWLARPDHDRDEILSYSGESALKIAKHWPAQVLSDIRMTRFSALLPKSFSHTETTSTEWGNPHPVVVIAMAAKGKSVAVYRMHSLYELLRADGTKMAFDTHYADNSSLYMTEFPAQLEEVAQHCPLPLTTSLTQTPAVKVDMTSSTQAPTIKVDMISSAQAATVDVDMTVEPAPELPVVTDSAP
;
A
#
# COMPACT_ATOMS: atom_id res chain seq x y z
N MET A 1 53.86 -6.65 -12.28
CA MET A 1 52.90 -6.94 -11.20
C MET A 1 52.27 -5.63 -10.81
N THR A 2 51.13 -5.32 -11.42
CA THR A 2 50.32 -4.13 -11.10
C THR A 2 49.28 -4.55 -10.08
N THR A 3 49.42 -4.04 -8.86
CA THR A 3 48.42 -4.12 -7.80
C THR A 3 47.18 -3.36 -8.26
N GLN A 4 46.11 -4.10 -8.56
CA GLN A 4 44.78 -3.50 -8.71
C GLN A 4 44.32 -3.03 -7.33
N ASP A 5 44.33 -1.72 -7.13
CA ASP A 5 43.54 -1.06 -6.12
C ASP A 5 42.08 -1.43 -6.34
N ASN A 6 41.55 -2.31 -5.48
CA ASN A 6 40.11 -2.43 -5.28
C ASN A 6 39.64 -1.12 -4.64
N ALA A 7 39.39 -0.11 -5.46
CA ALA A 7 38.65 1.06 -5.05
C ALA A 7 37.24 0.61 -4.65
N VAL A 8 37.03 0.47 -3.35
CA VAL A 8 35.69 0.37 -2.76
C VAL A 8 34.96 1.64 -3.17
N LEU A 9 33.99 1.49 -4.08
CA LEU A 9 33.10 2.60 -4.44
C LEU A 9 32.47 3.15 -3.15
N PRO A 10 32.41 4.48 -2.96
CA PRO A 10 31.83 5.05 -1.76
C PRO A 10 30.38 4.57 -1.63
N VAL A 11 30.05 3.97 -0.49
CA VAL A 11 28.69 3.57 -0.14
C VAL A 11 27.82 4.81 -0.27
N ARG A 12 26.99 4.86 -1.31
CA ARG A 12 26.10 5.99 -1.58
C ARG A 12 25.18 6.16 -0.37
N GLN A 13 25.29 7.31 0.31
CA GLN A 13 24.40 7.63 1.43
C GLN A 13 22.96 7.59 0.93
N MET A 14 22.16 6.69 1.49
CA MET A 14 20.77 6.54 1.07
C MET A 14 19.92 7.72 1.50
N GLU A 15 19.10 8.19 0.56
CA GLU A 15 18.03 9.11 0.90
C GLU A 15 17.07 8.44 1.87
N SER A 16 16.67 9.19 2.90
CA SER A 16 15.86 8.64 3.99
C SER A 16 14.40 8.71 3.60
N ILE A 17 13.64 7.66 3.92
CA ILE A 17 12.18 7.70 3.76
C ILE A 17 11.64 8.71 4.78
N LYS A 18 11.04 9.79 4.28
CA LYS A 18 10.49 10.86 5.11
C LYS A 18 8.99 10.68 5.28
N VAL A 19 8.54 10.54 6.52
CA VAL A 19 7.13 10.55 6.91
C VAL A 19 6.92 11.66 7.91
N ASP A 20 6.34 12.79 7.48
CA ASP A 20 6.23 13.99 8.31
C ASP A 20 7.65 14.45 8.76
N ASN A 21 7.89 14.56 10.07
CA ASN A 21 9.19 14.81 10.68
C ASN A 21 9.93 13.53 11.15
N LEU A 22 9.53 12.34 10.70
CA LEU A 22 10.26 11.10 10.91
C LEU A 22 11.11 10.76 9.67
N LEU A 23 12.41 10.58 9.87
CA LEU A 23 13.31 10.04 8.86
C LEU A 23 13.62 8.59 9.18
N ILE A 24 13.39 7.71 8.21
CA ILE A 24 13.64 6.27 8.31
C ILE A 24 14.77 5.92 7.36
N ASN A 25 15.78 5.22 7.87
CA ASN A 25 16.84 4.61 7.09
C ASN A 25 17.09 3.19 7.58
N PHE A 26 18.07 2.49 7.03
CA PHE A 26 18.34 1.11 7.37
C PHE A 26 19.82 0.86 7.60
N THR A 27 20.13 -0.08 8.48
CA THR A 27 21.50 -0.48 8.80
C THR A 27 21.67 -2.00 8.73
N THR A 28 22.88 -2.40 8.34
CA THR A 28 23.40 -3.77 8.41
C THR A 28 24.37 -3.99 9.56
N GLU A 29 24.58 -2.96 10.39
CA GLU A 29 25.58 -2.94 11.46
C GLU A 29 24.94 -3.14 12.83
N PHE A 30 25.48 -4.08 13.59
CA PHE A 30 24.95 -4.57 14.84
C PHE A 30 26.06 -4.82 15.86
N GLN A 31 25.89 -4.28 17.06
CA GLN A 31 26.71 -4.61 18.21
C GLN A 31 26.12 -5.82 18.94
N ARG A 32 26.94 -6.84 19.19
CA ARG A 32 26.54 -7.99 20.01
C ARG A 32 26.32 -7.54 21.45
N ILE A 33 25.15 -7.84 22.01
CA ILE A 33 24.87 -7.61 23.42
C ILE A 33 25.25 -8.87 24.19
N GLN A 34 24.61 -9.99 23.85
CA GLN A 34 24.85 -11.28 24.49
C GLN A 34 24.26 -12.41 23.63
N ASP A 35 24.68 -13.65 23.88
CA ASP A 35 23.96 -14.84 23.41
C ASP A 35 23.61 -15.78 24.56
N THR A 36 22.86 -16.84 24.26
CA THR A 36 22.43 -17.79 25.30
C THR A 36 23.43 -18.93 25.50
N ALA A 37 24.70 -18.76 25.11
CA ALA A 37 25.73 -19.78 25.37
C ALA A 37 25.88 -19.96 26.89
N GLY A 38 25.75 -21.20 27.35
CA GLY A 38 25.79 -21.54 28.78
C GLY A 38 24.43 -21.55 29.48
N LEU A 39 23.35 -21.10 28.83
CA LEU A 39 21.99 -21.38 29.30
C LEU A 39 21.53 -22.77 28.84
N ARG A 40 20.78 -23.46 29.68
CA ARG A 40 20.11 -24.74 29.35
C ARG A 40 18.81 -24.52 28.55
N SER A 41 18.73 -23.45 27.77
CA SER A 41 17.58 -23.07 26.93
C SER A 41 17.87 -23.26 25.44
N GLN A 42 16.91 -22.92 24.58
CA GLN A 42 17.16 -22.81 23.15
C GLN A 42 18.27 -21.77 22.85
N SER A 43 18.95 -21.96 21.72
CA SER A 43 20.00 -21.05 21.27
C SER A 43 19.38 -19.76 20.75
N ALA A 44 19.93 -18.62 21.18
CA ALA A 44 19.55 -17.31 20.68
C ALA A 44 20.71 -16.33 20.85
N SER A 45 20.65 -15.21 20.12
CA SER A 45 21.56 -14.09 20.28
C SER A 45 20.82 -12.76 20.17
N PHE A 46 21.31 -11.76 20.89
CA PHE A 46 20.71 -10.44 21.03
C PHE A 46 21.70 -9.37 20.61
N TRP A 47 21.24 -8.46 19.76
CA TRP A 47 22.10 -7.46 19.13
C TRP A 47 21.42 -6.10 19.08
N ARG A 48 22.21 -5.04 19.26
CA ARG A 48 21.75 -3.67 19.09
C ARG A 48 22.09 -3.19 17.68
N PRO A 49 21.13 -2.72 16.89
CA PRO A 49 21.45 -2.00 15.65
C PRO A 49 22.26 -0.75 15.99
N MET A 50 23.43 -0.64 15.37
CA MET A 50 24.40 0.42 15.62
C MET A 50 24.84 0.98 14.27
N PRO A 51 24.06 1.90 13.68
CA PRO A 51 24.40 2.48 12.39
C PRO A 51 25.74 3.21 12.47
N ASP A 52 26.54 3.11 11.41
CA ASP A 52 27.79 3.86 11.28
C ASP A 52 27.48 5.37 11.39
N PRO A 53 28.06 6.09 12.36
CA PRO A 53 27.78 7.51 12.56
C PRO A 53 28.22 8.41 11.40
N ASP A 54 29.18 7.97 10.58
CA ASP A 54 29.64 8.72 9.40
C ASP A 54 28.64 8.58 8.25
N LEU A 55 27.99 7.42 8.12
CA LEU A 55 26.99 7.16 7.08
C LEU A 55 25.58 7.63 7.49
N LEU A 56 25.22 7.43 8.76
CA LEU A 56 23.88 7.68 9.30
C LEU A 56 23.98 8.47 10.62
N PRO A 57 24.47 9.73 10.60
CA PRO A 57 24.61 10.55 11.79
C PRO A 57 23.25 10.83 12.44
N GLY A 58 23.17 10.62 13.75
CA GLY A 58 21.98 10.91 14.55
C GLY A 58 20.83 9.92 14.37
N TYR A 59 21.04 8.79 13.69
CA TYR A 59 20.08 7.70 13.64
C TYR A 59 20.13 6.84 14.89
N PHE A 60 18.96 6.43 15.38
CA PHE A 60 18.77 5.61 16.57
C PHE A 60 17.98 4.34 16.25
N PRO A 61 18.25 3.23 16.95
CA PRO A 61 17.43 2.03 16.84
C PRO A 61 16.08 2.22 17.55
N LEU A 62 15.11 1.40 17.13
CA LEU A 62 13.76 1.33 17.72
C LEU A 62 13.62 0.24 18.80
N GLY A 63 14.64 -0.59 18.93
CA GLY A 63 14.71 -1.76 19.81
C GLY A 63 15.92 -2.61 19.44
N ASP A 64 16.22 -3.61 20.26
CA ASP A 64 17.23 -4.61 19.94
C ASP A 64 16.60 -5.74 19.10
N ILE A 65 17.45 -6.48 18.39
CA ILE A 65 17.05 -7.65 17.61
C ILE A 65 17.36 -8.94 18.37
N ALA A 66 16.53 -9.95 18.17
CA ALA A 66 16.72 -11.30 18.69
C ALA A 66 16.73 -12.30 17.53
N LEU A 67 17.71 -13.22 17.55
CA LEU A 67 17.85 -14.27 16.56
C LEU A 67 17.71 -15.63 17.25
N HIS A 68 17.09 -16.60 16.58
CA HIS A 68 16.94 -17.98 17.07
C HIS A 68 18.23 -18.82 16.94
N ASN A 69 19.36 -18.16 16.66
CA ASN A 69 20.67 -18.76 16.45
C ASN A 69 21.74 -17.80 17.02
N ARG A 70 23.01 -18.20 16.94
CA ARG A 70 24.16 -17.41 17.43
C ARG A 70 24.99 -16.80 16.31
N ASN A 71 24.45 -16.74 15.09
CA ASN A 71 25.18 -16.25 13.93
C ASN A 71 25.33 -14.72 14.03
N ASN A 72 26.40 -14.20 13.44
CA ASN A 72 26.62 -12.77 13.33
C ASN A 72 25.69 -12.17 12.25
N PRO A 73 24.80 -11.21 12.58
CA PRO A 73 23.88 -10.62 11.61
C PRO A 73 24.51 -9.53 10.73
N ASN A 74 25.72 -9.07 11.06
CA ASN A 74 26.40 -7.99 10.33
C ASN A 74 26.58 -8.36 8.86
N GLY A 75 26.17 -7.45 7.96
CA GLY A 75 26.22 -7.68 6.52
C GLY A 75 25.35 -8.83 6.01
N LEU A 76 24.39 -9.32 6.81
CA LEU A 76 23.42 -10.35 6.42
C LEU A 76 21.97 -9.90 6.62
N LEU A 77 21.70 -9.17 7.70
CA LEU A 77 20.37 -8.65 8.05
C LEU A 77 20.31 -7.14 7.87
N ILE A 78 19.11 -6.63 7.62
CA ILE A 78 18.83 -5.20 7.51
C ILE A 78 17.70 -4.86 8.49
N THR A 79 17.84 -3.79 9.25
CA THR A 79 16.80 -3.30 10.17
C THR A 79 16.65 -1.78 10.05
N ALA A 80 15.47 -1.28 10.40
CA ALA A 80 15.18 0.14 10.35
C ALA A 80 15.80 0.89 11.52
N VAL A 81 16.36 2.06 11.23
CA VAL A 81 16.82 3.06 12.20
C VAL A 81 16.15 4.39 11.88
N VAL A 82 15.98 5.23 12.88
CA VAL A 82 15.19 6.47 12.77
C VAL A 82 15.94 7.70 13.24
N ARG A 83 15.64 8.84 12.64
CA ARG A 83 16.16 10.15 13.03
C ARG A 83 15.03 11.18 13.02
N GLU A 84 15.15 12.16 13.89
CA GLU A 84 14.26 13.32 13.88
C GLU A 84 14.56 14.17 12.63
N GLY A 85 13.54 14.41 11.83
CA GLY A 85 13.57 15.33 10.71
C GLY A 85 13.22 16.75 11.12
N GLU A 86 13.22 17.67 10.16
CA GLU A 86 12.75 19.03 10.38
C GLU A 86 11.26 19.04 10.69
N SER A 87 10.85 19.79 11.72
CA SER A 87 9.45 20.03 12.01
C SER A 87 8.76 20.70 10.81
N PRO A 88 7.50 20.35 10.49
CA PRO A 88 6.75 21.11 9.51
C PRO A 88 6.68 22.58 9.95
N GLY A 89 6.98 23.51 9.05
CA GLY A 89 6.97 24.95 9.33
C GLY A 89 5.64 25.47 9.89
N GLU A 90 5.69 26.70 10.41
CA GLU A 90 4.63 27.37 11.18
C GLU A 90 3.20 27.09 10.68
N GLY A 91 2.35 26.57 11.58
CA GLY A 91 0.91 26.41 11.34
C GLY A 91 0.32 25.03 11.64
N LYS A 92 1.14 24.00 11.90
CA LYS A 92 0.68 22.68 12.38
C LYS A 92 1.35 22.34 13.70
N SER A 93 0.55 22.26 14.77
CA SER A 93 0.99 21.76 16.08
C SER A 93 1.31 20.28 15.98
N LYS A 94 2.54 19.93 15.59
CA LYS A 94 3.04 18.56 15.68
C LYS A 94 4.35 18.56 16.44
N THR A 95 4.37 17.82 17.55
CA THR A 95 5.54 17.57 18.38
C THR A 95 6.59 16.76 17.62
N ASN A 96 7.79 16.58 18.19
CA ASN A 96 8.84 15.75 17.58
C ASN A 96 8.33 14.35 17.22
N ALA A 97 8.79 13.77 16.12
CA ALA A 97 8.43 12.43 15.70
C ALA A 97 9.00 11.36 16.65
N LEU A 98 10.12 11.67 17.30
CA LEU A 98 10.84 10.79 18.19
C LEU A 98 10.96 11.39 19.60
N ALA A 99 10.88 10.52 20.59
CA ALA A 99 11.20 10.84 21.97
C ALA A 99 12.09 9.76 22.58
N ARG A 100 12.85 10.12 23.63
CA ARG A 100 13.50 9.13 24.48
C ARG A 100 12.45 8.44 25.35
N PRO A 101 12.63 7.16 25.70
CA PRO A 101 11.84 6.57 26.78
C PRO A 101 12.03 7.38 28.07
N THR A 102 11.00 7.40 28.92
CA THR A 102 11.03 8.05 30.23
C THR A 102 11.69 7.15 31.27
N ASP A 103 11.54 5.84 31.14
CA ASP A 103 12.21 4.82 31.94
C ASP A 103 12.19 3.45 31.23
N PHE A 104 12.70 2.40 31.89
CA PHE A 104 12.64 1.02 31.45
C PHE A 104 12.09 0.10 32.54
N GLU A 105 11.12 -0.75 32.18
CA GLU A 105 10.63 -1.83 33.02
C GLU A 105 11.49 -3.08 32.81
N GLN A 106 12.11 -3.63 33.86
CA GLN A 106 12.78 -4.93 33.76
C GLN A 106 11.74 -6.03 33.57
N ILE A 107 11.75 -6.67 32.40
CA ILE A 107 10.81 -7.75 32.08
C ILE A 107 11.39 -9.14 32.32
N TRP A 108 12.70 -9.30 32.25
CA TRP A 108 13.36 -10.56 32.58
C TRP A 108 14.84 -10.33 32.91
N ARG A 109 15.44 -11.24 33.68
CA ARG A 109 16.89 -11.39 33.80
C ARG A 109 17.22 -12.83 34.15
N ASP A 110 18.39 -13.31 33.78
CA ASP A 110 18.81 -14.72 33.94
C ASP A 110 19.18 -15.14 35.38
N THR A 111 18.72 -14.40 36.40
CA THR A 111 18.96 -14.76 37.80
C THR A 111 18.34 -16.09 38.16
N GLY A 112 19.14 -16.95 38.79
CA GLY A 112 18.75 -18.32 39.16
C GLY A 112 19.20 -19.38 38.16
N SER A 113 19.63 -18.98 36.95
CA SER A 113 20.06 -19.92 35.90
C SER A 113 21.27 -20.79 36.26
N GLY A 114 22.08 -20.36 37.24
CA GLY A 114 23.37 -20.97 37.55
C GLY A 114 24.44 -20.68 36.49
N SER A 115 24.14 -19.86 35.49
CA SER A 115 25.10 -19.39 34.49
C SER A 115 25.92 -18.21 35.03
N VAL A 116 27.16 -18.10 34.56
CA VAL A 116 28.01 -16.89 34.74
C VAL A 116 27.61 -15.77 33.78
N MET A 117 26.78 -16.08 32.79
CA MET A 117 26.20 -15.11 31.88
C MET A 117 25.43 -14.04 32.66
N ARG A 118 25.37 -12.84 32.10
CA ARG A 118 24.49 -11.77 32.57
C ARG A 118 23.69 -11.29 31.38
N LEU A 119 22.38 -11.46 31.45
CA LEU A 119 21.44 -10.97 30.44
C LEU A 119 20.17 -10.47 31.11
N ALA A 120 19.77 -9.25 30.81
CA ALA A 120 18.50 -8.67 31.22
C ALA A 120 17.74 -8.12 30.01
N MET A 121 16.41 -8.20 30.08
CA MET A 121 15.47 -7.72 29.08
C MET A 121 14.63 -6.60 29.68
N TRP A 122 14.46 -5.54 28.92
CA TRP A 122 13.87 -4.29 29.36
C TRP A 122 12.83 -3.80 28.36
N ARG A 123 11.65 -3.45 28.86
CA ARG A 123 10.63 -2.78 28.05
C ARG A 123 10.79 -1.27 28.22
N PRO A 124 11.01 -0.50 27.13
CA PRO A 124 11.00 0.95 27.21
C PRO A 124 9.62 1.45 27.63
N ILE A 125 9.57 2.42 28.53
CA ILE A 125 8.37 3.14 28.93
C ILE A 125 8.33 4.43 28.10
N PRO A 126 7.43 4.56 27.11
CA PRO A 126 7.36 5.77 26.29
C PRO A 126 6.74 6.94 27.07
N PRO A 127 7.07 8.20 26.70
CA PRO A 127 6.29 9.36 27.14
C PRO A 127 4.89 9.37 26.51
N GLU A 128 3.98 10.18 27.07
CA GLU A 128 2.62 10.37 26.54
C GLU A 128 2.64 10.82 25.07
N GLY A 129 1.78 10.22 24.24
CA GLY A 129 1.71 10.47 22.79
C GLY A 129 2.76 9.70 21.96
N TYR A 130 3.55 8.85 22.59
CA TYR A 130 4.57 8.02 21.93
C TYR A 130 4.40 6.54 22.29
N VAL A 131 4.97 5.68 21.45
CA VAL A 131 4.99 4.23 21.66
C VAL A 131 6.42 3.66 21.54
N ALA A 132 6.68 2.57 22.24
CA ALA A 132 7.91 1.79 22.09
C ALA A 132 7.70 0.67 21.05
N LEU A 133 8.68 0.50 20.16
CA LEU A 133 8.58 -0.43 19.03
C LEU A 133 9.37 -1.72 19.26
N GLY A 134 9.90 -1.96 20.45
CA GLY A 134 10.70 -3.16 20.73
C GLY A 134 11.14 -3.31 22.18
N THR A 135 11.95 -4.33 22.42
CA THR A 135 12.58 -4.65 23.71
C THR A 135 14.06 -4.29 23.65
N VAL A 136 14.66 -3.98 24.80
CA VAL A 136 16.08 -3.64 24.95
C VAL A 136 16.77 -4.66 25.85
N CYS A 137 17.98 -5.07 25.51
CA CYS A 137 18.79 -6.03 26.25
C CYS A 137 20.02 -5.36 26.87
N THR A 138 20.47 -5.86 28.02
CA THR A 138 21.76 -5.50 28.63
C THR A 138 22.52 -6.74 29.08
N SER A 139 23.85 -6.65 29.03
CA SER A 139 24.78 -7.75 29.35
C SER A 139 25.36 -7.68 30.76
N ASP A 140 24.86 -6.77 31.60
CA ASP A 140 25.35 -6.49 32.96
C ASP A 140 24.23 -6.51 34.02
N HIS A 141 22.97 -6.73 33.63
CA HIS A 141 21.75 -6.54 34.44
C HIS A 141 21.44 -5.11 34.84
N ASP A 142 22.23 -4.14 34.38
CA ASP A 142 21.96 -2.75 34.66
C ASP A 142 20.92 -2.21 33.69
N LYS A 143 20.20 -1.17 34.15
CA LYS A 143 19.16 -0.52 33.37
C LYS A 143 19.79 0.16 32.13
N PRO A 144 19.19 0.04 30.93
CA PRO A 144 19.71 0.72 29.75
C PRO A 144 19.70 2.25 29.89
N SER A 145 20.60 2.91 29.14
CA SER A 145 20.55 4.37 28.96
C SER A 145 19.27 4.79 28.23
N LEU A 146 18.67 5.92 28.62
CA LEU A 146 17.52 6.51 27.89
C LEU A 146 17.87 6.91 26.44
N ASN A 147 19.15 6.90 26.07
CA ASN A 147 19.60 7.12 24.70
C ASN A 147 19.66 5.85 23.85
N SER A 148 19.48 4.66 24.44
CA SER A 148 19.70 3.39 23.75
C SER A 148 18.76 3.14 22.58
N VAL A 149 17.56 3.73 22.62
CA VAL A 149 16.51 3.60 21.59
C VAL A 149 15.67 4.89 21.49
N ARG A 150 14.76 4.94 20.52
CA ARG A 150 13.70 5.97 20.45
C ARG A 150 12.30 5.37 20.46
N CYS A 151 11.39 6.08 21.13
CA CYS A 151 9.96 5.92 21.00
C CYS A 151 9.45 6.78 19.85
N VAL A 152 8.39 6.34 19.17
CA VAL A 152 7.84 7.00 17.98
C VAL A 152 6.48 7.57 18.29
N ARG A 153 6.17 8.75 17.76
CA ARG A 153 4.87 9.41 17.91
C ARG A 153 3.75 8.52 17.39
N GLU A 154 2.64 8.47 18.11
CA GLU A 154 1.58 7.46 17.89
C GLU A 154 0.89 7.53 16.52
N ASP A 155 0.84 8.69 15.87
CA ASP A 155 0.21 8.87 14.54
C ASP A 155 1.06 8.32 13.38
N LEU A 156 2.35 8.05 13.63
CA LEU A 156 3.32 7.53 12.67
C LEU A 156 3.44 6.00 12.69
N VAL A 157 2.64 5.35 13.52
CA VAL A 157 2.62 3.89 13.69
C VAL A 157 1.21 3.35 13.59
N VAL A 158 1.11 2.02 13.48
CA VAL A 158 -0.14 1.28 13.62
C VAL A 158 0.06 0.11 14.56
N GLY A 159 -1.04 -0.36 15.17
CA GLY A 159 -1.01 -1.60 15.92
C GLY A 159 -0.59 -2.78 15.03
N ALA A 160 0.29 -3.62 15.55
CA ALA A 160 0.77 -4.83 14.88
C ALA A 160 0.21 -6.09 15.55
N ASN A 161 0.47 -7.24 14.92
CA ASN A 161 0.20 -8.56 15.48
C ASN A 161 1.49 -9.14 16.05
N ILE A 162 1.33 -10.00 17.05
CA ILE A 162 2.41 -10.89 17.51
C ILE A 162 2.62 -11.97 16.45
N GLY A 163 3.86 -12.17 16.04
CA GLY A 163 4.28 -13.21 15.10
C GLY A 163 4.83 -14.44 15.81
N ASN A 164 5.68 -15.20 15.11
CA ASN A 164 6.30 -16.41 15.66
C ASN A 164 7.19 -16.12 16.87
N GLN A 165 7.23 -17.08 17.81
CA GLN A 165 8.19 -17.10 18.91
C GLN A 165 9.62 -17.21 18.36
N ILE A 166 10.51 -16.31 18.79
CA ILE A 166 11.93 -16.31 18.44
C ILE A 166 12.73 -17.15 19.45
N TRP A 167 12.44 -16.95 20.73
CA TRP A 167 13.15 -17.60 21.84
C TRP A 167 12.28 -17.64 23.10
N ASN A 168 12.52 -18.61 23.97
CA ASN A 168 12.03 -18.58 25.35
C ASN A 168 13.09 -19.12 26.31
N ASP A 169 12.96 -18.73 27.57
CA ASP A 169 13.92 -19.09 28.60
C ASP A 169 13.60 -20.44 29.28
N LYS A 170 12.70 -21.25 28.69
CA LYS A 170 12.31 -22.53 29.26
C LYS A 170 13.55 -23.40 29.46
N SER A 171 13.64 -24.00 30.65
CA SER A 171 14.78 -24.82 31.10
C SER A 171 16.08 -24.04 31.35
N SER A 172 16.12 -22.71 31.22
CA SER A 172 17.30 -21.89 31.54
C SER A 172 17.69 -21.94 33.03
N GLY A 173 16.73 -22.26 33.91
CA GLY A 173 16.87 -22.18 35.36
C GLY A 173 16.63 -20.79 35.93
N ALA A 174 16.38 -19.78 35.09
CA ALA A 174 16.03 -18.45 35.57
C ALA A 174 14.72 -18.46 36.39
N LYS A 175 14.62 -17.57 37.37
CA LYS A 175 13.48 -17.52 38.31
C LYS A 175 12.17 -17.06 37.66
N ASN A 176 12.25 -16.27 36.59
CA ASN A 176 11.09 -15.66 35.94
C ASN A 176 10.96 -16.22 34.53
N ASN A 177 9.73 -16.47 34.08
CA ASN A 177 9.47 -16.94 32.72
C ASN A 177 9.58 -15.81 31.71
N PHE A 178 10.11 -16.12 30.53
CA PHE A 178 10.18 -15.18 29.42
C PHE A 178 10.07 -15.85 28.06
N SER A 179 9.46 -15.13 27.12
CA SER A 179 9.52 -15.42 25.69
C SER A 179 9.62 -14.14 24.86
N ALA A 180 10.36 -14.24 23.76
CA ALA A 180 10.55 -13.21 22.75
C ALA A 180 9.80 -13.59 21.48
N TRP A 181 9.04 -12.64 20.93
CA TRP A 181 8.17 -12.85 19.78
C TRP A 181 8.47 -11.83 18.68
N SER A 182 8.42 -12.28 17.42
CA SER A 182 8.53 -11.39 16.26
C SER A 182 7.29 -10.50 16.13
N VAL A 183 7.44 -9.37 15.43
CA VAL A 183 6.32 -8.47 15.11
C VAL A 183 5.89 -8.70 13.66
N SER A 184 4.58 -8.75 13.44
CA SER A 184 3.98 -8.85 12.10
C SER A 184 3.03 -7.68 11.89
N PRO A 185 3.17 -6.86 10.83
CA PRO A 185 2.24 -5.78 10.57
C PRO A 185 0.82 -6.31 10.30
N ARG A 186 -0.18 -5.48 10.55
CA ARG A 186 -1.56 -5.75 10.12
C ARG A 186 -1.70 -5.49 8.62
N THR A 187 -2.80 -5.94 8.04
CA THR A 187 -3.14 -5.60 6.66
C THR A 187 -3.21 -4.08 6.51
N ALA A 188 -2.45 -3.56 5.55
CA ALA A 188 -2.40 -2.13 5.29
C ALA A 188 -3.75 -1.57 4.84
N ALA A 189 -4.03 -0.34 5.26
CA ALA A 189 -5.12 0.45 4.71
C ALA A 189 -4.76 0.93 3.29
N GLU A 190 -5.76 1.40 2.56
CA GLU A 190 -5.58 1.95 1.21
C GLU A 190 -4.54 3.08 1.21
N GLY A 191 -3.60 3.01 0.27
CA GLY A 191 -2.55 4.03 0.11
C GLY A 191 -1.49 4.01 1.20
N GLU A 192 -1.28 2.87 1.86
CA GLU A 192 -0.32 2.75 2.97
C GLU A 192 0.58 1.53 2.84
N ILE A 193 1.76 1.64 3.45
CA ILE A 193 2.68 0.55 3.76
C ILE A 193 2.85 0.51 5.28
N HIS A 194 2.56 -0.64 5.89
CA HIS A 194 2.86 -0.92 7.29
C HIS A 194 4.02 -1.89 7.35
N PHE A 195 5.06 -1.61 8.14
CA PHE A 195 6.18 -2.53 8.25
C PHE A 195 6.73 -2.66 9.67
N ALA A 196 7.13 -3.87 10.03
CA ALA A 196 7.73 -4.17 11.32
C ALA A 196 9.17 -3.63 11.34
N PRO A 197 9.60 -3.02 12.46
CA PRO A 197 10.94 -2.43 12.57
C PRO A 197 12.08 -3.47 12.60
N GLY A 198 11.77 -4.77 12.66
CA GLY A 198 12.74 -5.86 12.79
C GLY A 198 13.15 -6.17 14.24
N THR A 199 12.47 -5.57 15.23
CA THR A 199 12.69 -5.80 16.67
C THR A 199 11.85 -6.99 17.17
N PHE A 200 11.87 -7.24 18.48
CA PHE A 200 11.03 -8.24 19.14
C PHE A 200 10.28 -7.70 20.37
N ILE A 201 9.20 -8.39 20.73
CA ILE A 201 8.39 -8.14 21.93
C ILE A 201 8.67 -9.22 22.98
N GLY A 202 9.10 -8.80 24.16
CA GLY A 202 9.30 -9.67 25.32
C GLY A 202 8.09 -9.72 26.26
N VAL A 203 7.73 -10.92 26.70
CA VAL A 203 6.65 -11.15 27.67
C VAL A 203 7.08 -12.04 28.83
N LYS A 204 6.51 -11.77 30.02
CA LYS A 204 6.74 -12.49 31.29
C LYS A 204 6.00 -13.83 31.35
N SER A 205 5.98 -14.59 30.25
CA SER A 205 5.20 -15.82 30.09
C SER A 205 5.79 -16.68 28.97
N TYR A 206 5.38 -17.95 28.89
CA TYR A 206 5.62 -18.84 27.75
C TYR A 206 4.46 -18.88 26.76
N ILE A 207 3.32 -18.30 27.13
CA ILE A 207 2.11 -18.30 26.32
C ILE A 207 2.20 -17.15 25.33
N GLU A 208 1.75 -17.40 24.10
CA GLU A 208 1.62 -16.36 23.08
C GLU A 208 0.81 -15.18 23.64
N PRO A 209 1.36 -13.96 23.59
CA PRO A 209 0.63 -12.78 24.00
C PRO A 209 -0.65 -12.62 23.19
N ALA A 210 -1.73 -12.17 23.83
CA ALA A 210 -2.99 -11.90 23.14
C ALA A 210 -2.78 -10.97 21.93
N ARG A 211 -3.62 -11.10 20.89
CA ARG A 211 -3.49 -10.33 19.62
C ARG A 211 -3.48 -8.80 19.77
N HIS A 212 -3.88 -8.28 20.93
CA HIS A 212 -3.90 -6.85 21.25
C HIS A 212 -2.77 -6.41 22.20
N TYR A 213 -1.80 -7.28 22.45
CA TYR A 213 -0.59 -6.90 23.16
C TYR A 213 0.08 -5.75 22.41
N ALA A 214 0.55 -4.74 23.13
CA ALA A 214 1.09 -3.51 22.56
C ALA A 214 2.35 -3.80 21.70
N ALA A 215 2.13 -4.06 20.42
CA ALA A 215 3.12 -4.21 19.37
C ALA A 215 2.75 -3.23 18.26
N TYR A 216 3.75 -2.63 17.64
CA TYR A 216 3.56 -1.56 16.66
C TYR A 216 4.42 -1.78 15.42
N ALA A 217 3.89 -1.34 14.28
CA ALA A 217 4.58 -1.26 13.01
C ALA A 217 4.63 0.19 12.55
N LEU A 218 5.67 0.56 11.81
CA LEU A 218 5.80 1.88 11.20
C LEU A 218 4.80 2.02 10.04
N ARG A 219 4.21 3.20 9.89
CA ARG A 219 3.24 3.53 8.83
C ARG A 219 3.86 4.52 7.85
N ILE A 220 3.89 4.16 6.58
CA ILE A 220 4.35 5.00 5.47
C ILE A 220 3.17 5.21 4.51
N PRO A 221 2.80 6.46 4.16
CA PRO A 221 1.86 6.72 3.09
C PRO A 221 2.50 6.46 1.72
N ILE A 222 1.73 5.86 0.80
CA ILE A 222 2.12 5.71 -0.61
C ILE A 222 1.73 7.00 -1.33
N ALA A 223 2.70 7.89 -1.53
CA ALA A 223 2.48 9.10 -2.31
C ALA A 223 2.29 8.74 -3.79
N VAL A 224 1.21 9.24 -4.38
CA VAL A 224 0.93 9.11 -5.81
C VAL A 224 1.13 10.46 -6.48
N GLU A 225 2.11 10.53 -7.37
CA GLU A 225 2.30 11.68 -8.25
C GLU A 225 1.32 11.53 -9.42
N VAL A 226 0.32 12.42 -9.49
CA VAL A 226 -0.72 12.42 -10.53
C VAL A 226 -0.43 13.51 -11.55
N SER A 227 -0.38 13.14 -12.82
CA SER A 227 -0.21 14.03 -13.95
C SER A 227 -1.55 14.30 -14.65
N SER A 228 -1.53 15.08 -15.74
CA SER A 228 -2.77 15.36 -16.48
C SER A 228 -3.34 14.08 -17.13
N PRO A 229 -4.67 13.92 -17.20
CA PRO A 229 -5.30 12.72 -17.77
C PRO A 229 -4.91 12.47 -19.23
N ALA A 230 -4.99 11.20 -19.66
CA ALA A 230 -4.90 10.84 -21.07
C ALA A 230 -6.11 11.40 -21.84
N GLU A 231 -5.88 11.82 -23.09
CA GLU A 231 -6.91 12.42 -23.94
C GLU A 231 -7.44 11.40 -24.94
N ALA A 232 -8.77 11.31 -25.04
CA ALA A 232 -9.42 10.45 -26.01
C ALA A 232 -9.43 11.10 -27.40
N PRO A 233 -9.19 10.34 -28.49
CA PRO A 233 -9.27 10.89 -29.83
C PRO A 233 -10.69 11.39 -30.16
N MET A 234 -10.76 12.54 -30.83
CA MET A 234 -12.01 13.05 -31.37
C MET A 234 -12.18 12.67 -32.84
N LEU A 235 -13.39 12.29 -33.22
CA LEU A 235 -13.75 12.11 -34.62
C LEU A 235 -13.90 13.49 -35.29
N THR A 236 -12.96 13.84 -36.17
CA THR A 236 -12.98 15.10 -36.94
C THR A 236 -13.45 14.92 -38.37
N THR A 237 -13.58 13.67 -38.83
CA THR A 237 -14.04 13.31 -40.18
C THR A 237 -14.94 12.09 -40.12
N ASN A 238 -15.56 11.74 -41.24
CA ASN A 238 -16.36 10.52 -41.40
C ASN A 238 -15.51 9.28 -41.79
N LEU A 239 -14.18 9.41 -41.81
CA LEU A 239 -13.23 8.35 -42.15
C LEU A 239 -12.87 7.51 -40.92
N SER A 240 -12.08 6.45 -41.15
CA SER A 240 -11.63 5.53 -40.10
C SER A 240 -10.98 6.29 -38.93
N PRO A 241 -11.50 6.14 -37.69
CA PRO A 241 -10.93 6.78 -36.52
C PRO A 241 -9.53 6.25 -36.20
N LEU A 242 -8.77 7.03 -35.43
CA LEU A 242 -7.51 6.57 -34.85
C LEU A 242 -7.76 5.33 -33.99
N SER A 243 -6.90 4.31 -34.13
CA SER A 243 -6.99 3.08 -33.34
C SER A 243 -6.60 3.28 -31.88
N ALA A 244 -5.82 4.34 -31.59
CA ALA A 244 -5.32 4.64 -30.26
C ALA A 244 -5.08 6.15 -30.10
N GLY A 245 -5.27 6.65 -28.88
CA GLY A 245 -4.88 7.99 -28.46
C GLY A 245 -3.40 8.10 -28.10
N ALA A 246 -3.00 9.25 -27.59
CA ALA A 246 -1.63 9.44 -27.10
C ALA A 246 -1.44 8.71 -25.76
N GLU A 247 -0.36 7.96 -25.62
CA GLU A 247 0.07 7.40 -24.35
C GLU A 247 0.51 8.52 -23.41
N LYS A 248 0.13 8.40 -22.14
CA LYS A 248 0.49 9.41 -21.14
C LYS A 248 0.75 8.78 -19.79
N VAL A 249 1.88 9.11 -19.19
CA VAL A 249 2.17 8.75 -17.81
C VAL A 249 1.27 9.55 -16.90
N THR A 250 0.24 8.93 -16.33
CA THR A 250 -0.74 9.63 -15.51
C THR A 250 -0.45 9.49 -14.04
N HIS A 251 0.13 8.37 -13.59
CA HIS A 251 0.41 8.13 -12.19
C HIS A 251 1.78 7.52 -11.99
N VAL A 252 2.46 7.95 -10.94
CA VAL A 252 3.74 7.39 -10.49
C VAL A 252 3.69 7.19 -8.98
N VAL A 253 4.04 5.99 -8.50
CA VAL A 253 4.22 5.70 -7.08
C VAL A 253 5.63 5.21 -6.80
N ARG A 254 6.18 5.63 -5.66
CA ARG A 254 7.52 5.21 -5.22
C ARG A 254 7.41 4.18 -4.10
N LEU A 255 8.04 3.02 -4.28
CA LEU A 255 7.97 1.90 -3.37
C LEU A 255 9.35 1.60 -2.76
N PRO A 256 9.48 1.47 -1.43
CA PRO A 256 10.74 1.07 -0.81
C PRO A 256 11.19 -0.32 -1.25
N TRP A 257 12.50 -0.55 -1.24
CA TRP A 257 13.12 -1.83 -1.63
C TRP A 257 12.51 -3.06 -0.96
N PHE A 258 12.08 -2.97 0.29
CA PHE A 258 11.51 -4.09 1.02
C PHE A 258 10.07 -4.41 0.59
N ALA A 259 9.39 -3.47 -0.09
CA ALA A 259 8.03 -3.65 -0.62
C ALA A 259 8.02 -4.34 -1.99
N VAL A 260 9.19 -4.54 -2.61
CA VAL A 260 9.37 -5.21 -3.90
C VAL A 260 10.33 -6.39 -3.71
N ARG A 261 10.10 -7.49 -4.42
CA ARG A 261 11.05 -8.62 -4.46
C ARG A 261 11.80 -8.69 -5.76
N GLU A 262 13.07 -9.06 -5.62
CA GLU A 262 13.93 -9.46 -6.72
C GLU A 262 14.54 -10.83 -6.41
N GLN A 263 15.10 -11.46 -7.45
CA GLN A 263 15.95 -12.64 -7.32
C GLN A 263 17.37 -12.30 -6.84
N LEU A 264 17.56 -11.09 -6.29
CA LEU A 264 18.81 -10.64 -5.66
C LEU A 264 18.76 -10.86 -4.15
N PRO A 265 19.91 -11.13 -3.50
CA PRO A 265 20.02 -11.08 -2.06
C PRO A 265 19.54 -9.71 -1.52
N PRO A 266 18.84 -9.65 -0.37
CA PRO A 266 18.26 -8.41 0.16
C PRO A 266 19.23 -7.23 0.28
N ILE A 267 20.49 -7.47 0.62
CA ILE A 267 21.51 -6.40 0.76
C ILE A 267 21.92 -5.85 -0.60
N GLU A 268 22.10 -6.72 -1.57
CA GLU A 268 22.42 -6.30 -2.93
C GLU A 268 21.25 -5.52 -3.54
N GLN A 269 20.02 -6.03 -3.36
CA GLN A 269 18.80 -5.33 -3.77
C GLN A 269 18.72 -3.93 -3.11
N PHE A 270 18.93 -3.86 -1.80
CA PHE A 270 18.91 -2.62 -1.03
C PHE A 270 19.94 -1.60 -1.52
N GLN A 271 21.16 -2.04 -1.85
CA GLN A 271 22.24 -1.17 -2.33
C GLN A 271 22.03 -0.68 -3.76
N GLN A 272 21.50 -1.54 -4.65
CA GLN A 272 21.29 -1.22 -6.05
C GLN A 272 20.01 -0.41 -6.28
N SER A 273 18.92 -0.79 -5.61
CA SER A 273 17.59 -0.20 -5.79
C SER A 273 16.89 0.03 -4.44
N PRO A 274 17.27 1.11 -3.71
CA PRO A 274 16.65 1.44 -2.43
C PRO A 274 15.17 1.84 -2.56
N MET A 275 14.80 2.38 -3.72
CA MET A 275 13.46 2.80 -4.09
C MET A 275 13.17 2.32 -5.52
N TYR A 276 11.93 1.89 -5.74
CA TYR A 276 11.38 1.50 -7.04
C TYR A 276 10.32 2.49 -7.46
N GLU A 277 10.15 2.63 -8.76
CA GLU A 277 9.08 3.43 -9.35
C GLU A 277 8.07 2.49 -10.03
N LEU A 278 6.81 2.55 -9.61
CA LEU A 278 5.71 1.88 -10.30
C LEU A 278 4.90 2.94 -11.05
N ARG A 279 4.97 2.87 -12.38
CA ARG A 279 4.40 3.83 -13.30
C ARG A 279 3.11 3.28 -13.90
N ARG A 280 2.08 4.11 -13.99
CA ARG A 280 0.87 3.86 -14.80
C ARG A 280 0.84 4.79 -16.01
N THR A 281 0.78 4.20 -17.19
CA THR A 281 0.60 4.91 -18.45
C THR A 281 -0.80 4.62 -18.98
N ASP A 282 -1.61 5.67 -19.13
CA ASP A 282 -2.97 5.57 -19.62
C ASP A 282 -3.06 5.95 -21.10
N GLN A 283 -3.92 5.25 -21.84
CA GLN A 283 -4.19 5.49 -23.25
C GLN A 283 -5.62 5.06 -23.61
N TYR A 284 -6.30 5.84 -24.45
CA TYR A 284 -7.60 5.45 -25.00
C TYR A 284 -7.43 4.60 -26.26
N MET A 285 -7.97 3.38 -26.26
CA MET A 285 -7.91 2.44 -27.38
C MET A 285 -9.28 2.29 -28.03
N LEU A 286 -9.31 2.21 -29.36
CA LEU A 286 -10.56 2.08 -30.12
C LEU A 286 -11.20 0.71 -29.85
N VAL A 287 -12.42 0.72 -29.32
CA VAL A 287 -13.26 -0.49 -29.22
C VAL A 287 -13.92 -0.79 -30.54
N GLY A 288 -14.46 0.24 -31.19
CA GLY A 288 -15.16 0.10 -32.46
C GLY A 288 -15.64 1.42 -33.01
N SER A 289 -15.98 1.41 -34.30
CA SER A 289 -16.56 2.55 -34.98
C SER A 289 -17.55 2.11 -36.03
N ALA A 290 -18.51 2.98 -36.32
CA ALA A 290 -19.52 2.74 -37.32
C ALA A 290 -20.03 4.06 -37.90
N ARG A 291 -20.55 3.98 -39.12
CA ARG A 291 -21.25 5.06 -39.77
C ARG A 291 -22.69 4.64 -40.00
N ASN A 292 -23.62 5.49 -39.58
CA ASN A 292 -25.04 5.28 -39.80
C ASN A 292 -25.50 6.09 -41.02
N ASP A 293 -25.58 5.42 -42.17
CA ASP A 293 -26.09 6.01 -43.41
C ASP A 293 -27.63 5.92 -43.55
N THR A 294 -28.31 5.38 -42.54
CA THR A 294 -29.78 5.27 -42.54
C THR A 294 -30.46 6.52 -42.00
N ASP A 295 -31.77 6.59 -42.16
CA ASP A 295 -32.60 7.70 -41.72
C ASP A 295 -33.12 7.56 -40.28
N GLN A 296 -32.73 6.50 -39.57
CA GLN A 296 -33.10 6.23 -38.18
C GLN A 296 -31.86 6.04 -37.32
N ALA A 297 -31.99 6.22 -36.00
CA ALA A 297 -30.90 5.89 -35.08
C ALA A 297 -30.63 4.38 -35.09
N GLN A 298 -29.36 3.99 -35.03
CA GLN A 298 -28.95 2.59 -35.03
C GLN A 298 -28.11 2.27 -33.80
N SER A 299 -28.43 1.16 -33.14
CA SER A 299 -27.55 0.59 -32.12
C SER A 299 -26.46 -0.24 -32.80
N VAL A 300 -25.21 0.03 -32.48
CA VAL A 300 -24.07 -0.77 -32.92
C VAL A 300 -23.44 -1.44 -31.71
N LYS A 301 -23.03 -2.70 -31.86
CA LYS A 301 -22.47 -3.52 -30.78
C LYS A 301 -21.07 -3.96 -31.16
N TRP A 302 -20.15 -3.85 -30.21
CA TRP A 302 -18.79 -4.36 -30.32
C TRP A 302 -18.44 -5.21 -29.10
N LEU A 303 -17.56 -6.19 -29.29
CA LEU A 303 -17.05 -7.00 -28.19
C LEU A 303 -15.64 -6.50 -27.82
N ALA A 304 -15.53 -5.84 -26.66
CA ALA A 304 -14.27 -5.37 -26.12
C ALA A 304 -13.62 -6.48 -25.29
N ARG A 305 -12.44 -6.96 -25.69
CA ARG A 305 -11.72 -8.00 -24.95
C ARG A 305 -10.89 -7.41 -23.80
N PRO A 306 -10.56 -8.18 -22.75
CA PRO A 306 -9.59 -7.72 -21.75
C PRO A 306 -8.22 -7.46 -22.37
N ASP A 307 -7.44 -6.60 -21.72
CA ASP A 307 -6.06 -6.28 -22.15
C ASP A 307 -5.01 -7.15 -21.45
N HIS A 308 -5.36 -7.70 -20.29
CA HIS A 308 -4.54 -8.65 -19.56
C HIS A 308 -5.23 -10.01 -19.47
N ASP A 309 -4.42 -11.03 -19.24
CA ASP A 309 -4.89 -12.32 -18.79
C ASP A 309 -4.42 -12.63 -17.36
N ARG A 310 -4.88 -13.77 -16.85
CA ARG A 310 -4.56 -14.22 -15.50
C ARG A 310 -3.08 -14.59 -15.36
N ASP A 311 -2.45 -15.13 -16.40
CA ASP A 311 -1.08 -15.62 -16.37
C ASP A 311 -0.07 -14.46 -16.38
N GLU A 312 -0.38 -13.37 -17.07
CA GLU A 312 0.37 -12.11 -17.05
C GLU A 312 0.45 -11.54 -15.62
N ILE A 313 -0.71 -11.39 -14.94
CA ILE A 313 -0.73 -10.88 -13.55
C ILE A 313 -0.01 -11.83 -12.59
N LEU A 314 -0.17 -13.15 -12.78
CA LEU A 314 0.54 -14.14 -11.97
C LEU A 314 2.06 -14.06 -12.16
N SER A 315 2.52 -13.86 -13.39
CA SER A 315 3.94 -13.68 -13.72
C SER A 315 4.50 -12.39 -13.10
N TYR A 316 3.81 -11.27 -13.30
CA TYR A 316 4.14 -9.98 -12.68
C TYR A 316 4.29 -10.10 -11.16
N SER A 317 3.30 -10.75 -10.52
CA SER A 317 3.31 -10.97 -9.08
C SER A 317 4.36 -11.97 -8.63
N GLY A 318 4.69 -12.96 -9.46
CA GLY A 318 5.68 -13.99 -9.16
C GLY A 318 7.09 -13.43 -9.11
N GLU A 319 7.39 -12.46 -9.98
CA GLU A 319 8.70 -11.80 -10.03
C GLU A 319 8.87 -10.73 -8.96
N SER A 320 7.87 -9.86 -8.78
CA SER A 320 7.96 -8.68 -7.92
C SER A 320 7.39 -8.87 -6.51
N ALA A 321 6.62 -9.95 -6.27
CA ALA A 321 5.71 -10.13 -5.13
C ALA A 321 4.60 -9.06 -4.98
N LEU A 322 4.55 -8.06 -5.87
CA LEU A 322 3.59 -6.97 -5.83
C LEU A 322 2.21 -7.44 -6.31
N LYS A 323 1.16 -6.88 -5.72
CA LYS A 323 -0.23 -7.09 -6.15
C LYS A 323 -0.87 -5.73 -6.38
N ILE A 324 -1.26 -5.43 -7.61
CA ILE A 324 -1.79 -4.09 -7.96
C ILE A 324 -3.16 -3.86 -7.31
N ALA A 325 -4.04 -4.84 -7.38
CA ALA A 325 -5.45 -4.71 -6.98
C ALA A 325 -5.78 -5.23 -5.57
N LYS A 326 -4.78 -5.68 -4.81
CA LYS A 326 -4.95 -6.31 -3.49
C LYS A 326 -3.77 -5.97 -2.60
N HIS A 327 -3.91 -6.17 -1.30
CA HIS A 327 -2.79 -6.01 -0.39
C HIS A 327 -1.68 -7.03 -0.69
N TRP A 328 -0.43 -6.67 -0.43
CA TRP A 328 0.71 -7.58 -0.52
C TRP A 328 1.68 -7.41 0.66
N PRO A 329 2.44 -8.45 1.01
CA PRO A 329 2.37 -9.79 0.43
C PRO A 329 1.12 -10.53 0.88
N ALA A 330 0.57 -11.37 0.00
CA ALA A 330 -0.61 -12.18 0.30
C ALA A 330 -0.31 -13.33 1.28
N GLN A 331 0.95 -13.69 1.42
CA GLN A 331 1.44 -14.72 2.35
C GLN A 331 2.71 -14.22 3.03
N VAL A 332 3.00 -14.75 4.22
CA VAL A 332 4.27 -14.46 4.88
C VAL A 332 5.39 -15.01 4.01
N LEU A 333 6.22 -14.11 3.53
CA LEU A 333 7.29 -14.47 2.62
C LEU A 333 8.43 -15.15 3.38
N SER A 334 8.97 -16.23 2.82
CA SER A 334 9.91 -17.13 3.50
C SER A 334 11.39 -16.71 3.41
N ASP A 335 11.70 -15.44 3.21
CA ASP A 335 13.09 -15.01 3.05
C ASP A 335 13.76 -14.57 4.35
N ILE A 336 15.05 -14.23 4.23
CA ILE A 336 15.90 -13.82 5.34
C ILE A 336 15.60 -12.40 5.86
N ARG A 337 14.65 -11.66 5.27
CA ARG A 337 14.35 -10.28 5.69
C ARG A 337 13.65 -10.30 7.04
N MET A 338 14.20 -9.54 7.99
CA MET A 338 13.54 -9.28 9.28
C MET A 338 12.33 -8.34 9.12
N THR A 339 12.39 -7.44 8.15
CA THR A 339 11.39 -6.42 7.88
C THR A 339 10.17 -7.05 7.18
N ARG A 340 9.19 -7.50 7.98
CA ARG A 340 7.87 -7.88 7.47
C ARG A 340 7.09 -6.61 7.13
N PHE A 341 6.34 -6.61 6.04
CA PHE A 341 5.51 -5.48 5.63
C PHE A 341 4.12 -5.96 5.17
N SER A 342 3.18 -5.02 5.08
CA SER A 342 1.94 -5.10 4.32
C SER A 342 1.76 -3.78 3.59
N ALA A 343 1.29 -3.80 2.35
CA ALA A 343 1.06 -2.63 1.54
C ALA A 343 -0.25 -2.78 0.74
N LEU A 344 -0.93 -1.67 0.45
CA LEU A 344 -2.09 -1.63 -0.41
C LEU A 344 -2.07 -0.32 -1.21
N LEU A 345 -2.05 -0.42 -2.55
CA LEU A 345 -2.07 0.74 -3.43
C LEU A 345 -3.40 1.50 -3.30
N PRO A 346 -3.40 2.82 -3.56
CA PRO A 346 -4.64 3.57 -3.70
C PRO A 346 -5.55 2.98 -4.78
N LYS A 347 -6.86 3.00 -4.55
CA LYS A 347 -7.83 2.48 -5.52
C LYS A 347 -7.76 3.24 -6.83
N SER A 348 -7.58 4.56 -6.76
CA SER A 348 -7.40 5.43 -7.92
C SER A 348 -6.18 5.10 -8.78
N PHE A 349 -5.17 4.45 -8.20
CA PHE A 349 -4.01 3.97 -8.97
C PHE A 349 -4.29 2.64 -9.66
N SER A 350 -5.06 1.77 -9.02
CA SER A 350 -5.27 0.37 -9.41
C SER A 350 -6.60 0.10 -10.13
N HIS A 351 -7.42 1.12 -10.37
CA HIS A 351 -8.78 0.97 -10.92
C HIS A 351 -9.65 0.02 -10.10
N THR A 352 -9.62 0.17 -8.77
CA THR A 352 -10.37 -0.69 -7.82
C THR A 352 -11.39 0.06 -6.97
N GLU A 353 -11.82 1.25 -7.42
CA GLU A 353 -12.83 2.08 -6.78
C GLU A 353 -14.19 1.36 -6.68
N THR A 354 -14.55 0.63 -7.73
CA THR A 354 -15.81 -0.13 -7.84
C THR A 354 -15.61 -1.60 -7.47
N THR A 355 -14.63 -2.26 -8.07
CA THR A 355 -14.35 -3.68 -7.84
C THR A 355 -12.89 -4.03 -8.14
N SER A 356 -12.35 -5.06 -7.48
CA SER A 356 -11.05 -5.65 -7.79
C SER A 356 -11.16 -7.01 -8.50
N THR A 357 -12.38 -7.45 -8.85
CA THR A 357 -12.62 -8.79 -9.42
C THR A 357 -12.11 -8.91 -10.85
N GLU A 358 -12.16 -7.82 -11.62
CA GLU A 358 -11.76 -7.77 -13.04
C GLU A 358 -10.27 -8.07 -13.24
N TRP A 359 -9.44 -7.67 -12.28
CA TRP A 359 -8.02 -8.07 -12.24
C TRP A 359 -7.85 -9.59 -12.17
N GLY A 360 -8.63 -10.28 -11.33
CA GLY A 360 -8.47 -11.73 -11.13
C GLY A 360 -9.23 -12.60 -12.14
N ASN A 361 -10.28 -12.04 -12.75
CA ASN A 361 -11.15 -12.73 -13.69
C ASN A 361 -11.53 -11.80 -14.86
N PRO A 362 -10.56 -11.48 -15.73
CA PRO A 362 -10.83 -10.64 -16.89
C PRO A 362 -11.82 -11.34 -17.83
N HIS A 363 -12.86 -10.62 -18.25
CA HIS A 363 -13.84 -11.12 -19.21
C HIS A 363 -14.14 -10.08 -20.29
N PRO A 364 -14.51 -10.50 -21.51
CA PRO A 364 -14.92 -9.55 -22.54
C PRO A 364 -16.21 -8.84 -22.13
N VAL A 365 -16.38 -7.61 -22.59
CA VAL A 365 -17.57 -6.77 -22.35
C VAL A 365 -18.17 -6.38 -23.69
N VAL A 366 -19.50 -6.45 -23.79
CA VAL A 366 -20.22 -5.96 -24.97
C VAL A 366 -20.46 -4.46 -24.79
N VAL A 367 -19.92 -3.68 -25.72
CA VAL A 367 -20.10 -2.23 -25.77
C VAL A 367 -21.16 -1.90 -26.82
N ILE A 368 -22.21 -1.21 -26.40
CA ILE A 368 -23.33 -0.80 -27.25
C ILE A 368 -23.29 0.72 -27.36
N ALA A 369 -23.33 1.25 -28.58
CA ALA A 369 -23.44 2.69 -28.83
C ALA A 369 -24.58 2.99 -29.79
N MET A 370 -25.19 4.16 -29.61
CA MET A 370 -26.25 4.66 -30.49
C MET A 370 -25.64 5.64 -31.48
N ALA A 371 -25.72 5.30 -32.77
CA ALA A 371 -25.35 6.19 -33.87
C ALA A 371 -26.61 6.89 -34.38
N ALA A 372 -26.70 8.21 -34.23
CA ALA A 372 -27.79 8.98 -34.82
C ALA A 372 -27.72 8.99 -36.36
N LYS A 373 -28.84 9.34 -37.01
CA LYS A 373 -28.96 9.43 -38.47
C LYS A 373 -27.81 10.25 -39.07
N GLY A 374 -27.12 9.69 -40.06
CA GLY A 374 -26.06 10.37 -40.80
C GLY A 374 -24.78 10.63 -40.01
N LYS A 375 -24.64 10.08 -38.80
CA LYS A 375 -23.45 10.24 -37.95
C LYS A 375 -22.49 9.07 -38.09
N SER A 376 -21.21 9.37 -38.01
CA SER A 376 -20.16 8.41 -37.64
C SER A 376 -19.95 8.46 -36.14
N VAL A 377 -19.80 7.31 -35.49
CA VAL A 377 -19.48 7.19 -34.07
C VAL A 377 -18.23 6.34 -33.88
N ALA A 378 -17.44 6.67 -32.87
CA ALA A 378 -16.34 5.86 -32.39
C ALA A 378 -16.40 5.78 -30.87
N VAL A 379 -16.14 4.59 -30.35
CA VAL A 379 -16.04 4.36 -28.91
C VAL A 379 -14.62 3.93 -28.57
N TYR A 380 -14.05 4.60 -27.60
CA TYR A 380 -12.75 4.33 -27.01
C TYR A 380 -12.92 3.82 -25.59
N ARG A 381 -11.98 2.99 -25.15
CA ARG A 381 -11.88 2.49 -23.78
C ARG A 381 -10.51 2.83 -23.21
N MET A 382 -10.45 3.15 -21.94
CA MET A 382 -9.18 3.38 -21.25
C MET A 382 -8.41 2.07 -21.06
N HIS A 383 -7.15 2.08 -21.45
CA HIS A 383 -6.17 1.04 -21.19
C HIS A 383 -5.05 1.63 -20.33
N SER A 384 -4.56 0.86 -19.38
CA SER A 384 -3.49 1.25 -18.46
C SER A 384 -2.38 0.22 -18.47
N LEU A 385 -1.17 0.67 -18.76
CA LEU A 385 0.07 -0.10 -18.67
C LEU A 385 0.78 0.20 -17.35
N TYR A 386 1.14 -0.85 -16.61
CA TYR A 386 1.89 -0.76 -15.36
C TYR A 386 3.33 -1.27 -15.52
N GLU A 387 4.29 -0.39 -15.29
CA GLU A 387 5.74 -0.67 -15.41
C GLU A 387 6.40 -0.52 -14.04
N LEU A 388 7.14 -1.53 -13.59
CA LEU A 388 7.95 -1.47 -12.37
C LEU A 388 9.42 -1.27 -12.71
N LEU A 389 9.99 -0.15 -12.26
CA LEU A 389 11.34 0.30 -12.58
C LEU A 389 12.23 0.31 -11.33
N ARG A 390 13.48 -0.08 -11.51
CA ARG A 390 14.58 0.05 -10.53
C ARG A 390 15.02 1.50 -10.38
N ALA A 391 15.87 1.76 -9.38
CA ALA A 391 16.39 3.10 -9.11
C ALA A 391 17.24 3.69 -10.26
N ASP A 392 17.80 2.84 -11.13
CA ASP A 392 18.54 3.24 -12.34
C ASP A 392 17.64 3.43 -13.58
N GLY A 393 16.32 3.27 -13.44
CA GLY A 393 15.33 3.36 -14.51
C GLY A 393 15.19 2.07 -15.34
N THR A 394 15.96 1.01 -15.03
CA THR A 394 15.79 -0.27 -15.72
C THR A 394 14.53 -0.98 -15.25
N LYS A 395 13.91 -1.71 -16.16
CA LYS A 395 12.69 -2.46 -15.87
C LYS A 395 12.97 -3.68 -15.00
N MET A 396 12.18 -3.85 -13.94
CA MET A 396 12.35 -4.91 -12.96
C MET A 396 11.56 -6.17 -13.30
N ALA A 397 10.27 -6.01 -13.63
CA ALA A 397 9.36 -7.11 -13.92
C ALA A 397 8.75 -6.97 -15.33
N PHE A 398 8.08 -8.01 -15.79
CA PHE A 398 7.18 -7.88 -16.94
C PHE A 398 6.15 -6.77 -16.74
N ASP A 399 5.61 -6.25 -17.84
CA ASP A 399 4.48 -5.33 -17.76
C ASP A 399 3.22 -6.06 -17.33
N THR A 400 2.29 -5.29 -16.78
CA THR A 400 0.92 -5.75 -16.69
C THR A 400 -0.03 -4.68 -17.19
N HIS A 401 -1.03 -5.10 -17.96
CA HIS A 401 -2.03 -4.22 -18.55
C HIS A 401 -3.34 -4.27 -17.77
N TYR A 402 -4.20 -3.29 -18.02
CA TYR A 402 -5.57 -3.28 -17.52
C TYR A 402 -6.46 -2.48 -18.47
N ALA A 403 -7.58 -3.08 -18.89
CA ALA A 403 -8.63 -2.35 -19.60
C ALA A 403 -9.74 -1.98 -18.62
N ASP A 404 -9.96 -0.68 -18.43
CA ASP A 404 -11.01 -0.19 -17.54
C ASP A 404 -12.36 -0.19 -18.25
N ASN A 405 -13.24 -1.08 -17.81
CA ASN A 405 -14.58 -1.24 -18.38
C ASN A 405 -15.55 -0.12 -17.97
N SER A 406 -15.19 0.70 -16.98
CA SER A 406 -15.98 1.86 -16.55
C SER A 406 -15.59 3.17 -17.26
N SER A 407 -14.41 3.22 -17.87
CA SER A 407 -13.91 4.39 -18.61
C SER A 407 -14.07 4.24 -20.13
N LEU A 408 -15.29 4.47 -20.60
CA LEU A 408 -15.62 4.54 -22.03
C LEU A 408 -15.78 6.00 -22.48
N TYR A 409 -15.28 6.31 -23.67
CA TYR A 409 -15.45 7.61 -24.31
C TYR A 409 -16.05 7.45 -25.70
N MET A 410 -17.15 8.13 -25.97
CA MET A 410 -17.79 8.15 -27.29
C MET A 410 -17.58 9.51 -27.94
N THR A 411 -17.20 9.50 -29.21
CA THR A 411 -17.14 10.69 -30.07
C THR A 411 -17.96 10.46 -31.33
N GLU A 412 -18.48 11.54 -31.91
CA GLU A 412 -19.28 11.49 -33.13
C GLU A 412 -18.87 12.55 -34.16
N PHE A 413 -19.17 12.28 -35.44
CA PHE A 413 -18.98 13.22 -36.54
C PHE A 413 -20.19 13.23 -37.49
N PRO A 414 -20.66 14.40 -37.96
CA PRO A 414 -20.30 15.74 -37.49
C PRO A 414 -20.59 15.90 -35.99
N ALA A 415 -19.80 16.68 -35.26
CA ALA A 415 -20.06 16.91 -33.84
C ALA A 415 -21.46 17.53 -33.64
N GLN A 416 -22.15 17.17 -32.56
CA GLN A 416 -23.42 17.81 -32.20
C GLN A 416 -23.17 19.29 -31.93
N LEU A 417 -23.88 20.19 -32.62
CA LEU A 417 -23.91 21.60 -32.25
C LEU A 417 -24.58 21.70 -30.89
N GLU A 418 -23.91 22.31 -29.89
CA GLU A 418 -24.54 22.65 -28.62
C GLU A 418 -25.74 23.55 -28.88
N GLU A 419 -26.96 23.00 -28.79
CA GLU A 419 -28.18 23.82 -28.81
C GLU A 419 -28.24 24.62 -27.51
N VAL A 420 -27.97 25.93 -27.62
CA VAL A 420 -28.23 26.89 -26.55
C VAL A 420 -29.71 26.80 -26.19
N ALA A 421 -30.02 26.29 -25.00
CA ALA A 421 -31.38 26.15 -24.50
C ALA A 421 -32.11 27.51 -24.49
N GLN A 422 -32.92 27.76 -25.52
CA GLN A 422 -33.87 28.86 -25.52
C GLN A 422 -34.97 28.57 -24.50
N HIS A 423 -35.15 29.52 -23.58
CA HIS A 423 -36.04 29.43 -22.43
C HIS A 423 -37.48 29.10 -22.85
N CYS A 424 -38.03 28.01 -22.33
CA CYS A 424 -39.47 27.78 -22.34
C CYS A 424 -40.15 28.62 -21.25
N PRO A 425 -41.27 29.32 -21.54
CA PRO A 425 -42.03 30.03 -20.51
C PRO A 425 -42.85 29.07 -19.64
N LEU A 426 -42.91 29.36 -18.34
CA LEU A 426 -43.60 28.60 -17.29
C LEU A 426 -45.10 28.35 -17.59
N PRO A 427 -45.68 27.19 -17.20
CA PRO A 427 -47.12 26.95 -17.33
C PRO A 427 -47.94 27.69 -16.26
N LEU A 428 -49.09 28.21 -16.70
CA LEU A 428 -50.16 28.80 -15.89
C LEU A 428 -50.67 27.84 -14.81
N THR A 429 -50.81 28.35 -13.59
CA THR A 429 -51.42 27.66 -12.44
C THR A 429 -52.94 27.72 -12.54
N THR A 430 -53.61 26.58 -12.66
CA THR A 430 -55.07 26.48 -12.48
C THR A 430 -55.39 26.17 -11.02
N SER A 431 -56.17 27.07 -10.43
CA SER A 431 -56.74 27.03 -9.09
C SER A 431 -57.79 25.93 -8.94
N LEU A 432 -57.70 25.13 -7.87
CA LEU A 432 -58.84 24.43 -7.30
C LEU A 432 -59.16 24.96 -5.90
N THR A 433 -60.41 25.36 -5.78
CA THR A 433 -61.15 25.86 -4.63
C THR A 433 -61.29 24.82 -3.52
N GLN A 434 -61.09 25.23 -2.26
CA GLN A 434 -61.99 24.92 -1.14
C GLN A 434 -61.67 25.80 0.09
N THR A 435 -62.70 26.52 0.56
CA THR A 435 -62.80 27.36 1.76
C THR A 435 -63.53 26.59 2.89
N PRO A 436 -63.65 27.08 4.15
CA PRO A 436 -62.71 27.85 5.00
C PRO A 436 -62.60 27.35 6.48
N ALA A 437 -61.48 27.73 7.12
CA ALA A 437 -61.26 28.20 8.51
C ALA A 437 -61.82 27.48 9.76
N VAL A 438 -60.97 27.36 10.82
CA VAL A 438 -61.10 28.11 12.11
C VAL A 438 -59.92 27.83 13.09
N LYS A 439 -59.35 28.95 13.61
CA LYS A 439 -58.60 29.27 14.87
C LYS A 439 -57.35 28.45 15.26
N VAL A 440 -56.12 28.98 15.19
CA VAL A 440 -55.40 30.00 16.00
C VAL A 440 -55.07 29.55 17.43
N ASP A 441 -53.79 29.28 17.70
CA ASP A 441 -53.04 29.99 18.76
C ASP A 441 -51.51 29.94 18.51
N MET A 442 -50.86 31.10 18.69
CA MET A 442 -49.43 31.33 18.61
C MET A 442 -48.80 31.29 20.00
N THR A 443 -47.67 30.60 20.15
CA THR A 443 -46.60 31.03 21.06
C THR A 443 -45.24 30.83 20.40
N SER A 444 -44.50 31.95 20.33
CA SER A 444 -43.17 32.15 19.77
C SER A 444 -42.04 31.58 20.64
N SER A 445 -40.96 31.06 20.02
CA SER A 445 -39.61 31.70 20.02
C SER A 445 -38.49 30.74 19.57
N THR A 446 -37.90 31.05 18.42
CA THR A 446 -36.44 31.23 18.17
C THR A 446 -35.45 30.08 18.46
N GLN A 447 -35.05 29.33 17.42
CA GLN A 447 -33.67 29.24 16.87
C GLN A 447 -33.54 28.06 15.87
N ALA A 448 -32.69 28.28 14.86
CA ALA A 448 -32.66 27.59 13.57
C ALA A 448 -32.21 26.11 13.60
N PRO A 449 -32.86 25.22 12.82
CA PRO A 449 -32.26 24.00 12.33
C PRO A 449 -31.71 24.19 10.90
N THR A 450 -30.45 23.78 10.74
CA THR A 450 -29.67 23.70 9.50
C THR A 450 -30.45 22.98 8.39
N ILE A 451 -30.75 23.68 7.29
CA ILE A 451 -31.32 23.10 6.07
C ILE A 451 -30.20 22.32 5.36
N LYS A 452 -30.36 20.99 5.30
CA LYS A 452 -29.69 20.16 4.30
C LYS A 452 -30.22 20.58 2.93
N VAL A 453 -29.34 21.12 2.10
CA VAL A 453 -29.61 21.28 0.68
C VAL A 453 -29.27 19.95 0.02
N ASP A 454 -30.30 19.16 -0.26
CA ASP A 454 -30.22 18.11 -1.27
C ASP A 454 -30.04 18.80 -2.63
N MET A 455 -28.82 18.71 -3.16
CA MET A 455 -28.53 19.09 -4.54
C MET A 455 -29.16 18.04 -5.45
N ILE A 456 -30.41 18.28 -5.85
CA ILE A 456 -30.98 17.72 -7.07
C ILE A 456 -30.26 18.43 -8.23
N SER A 457 -29.25 17.77 -8.78
CA SER A 457 -28.63 18.17 -10.04
C SER A 457 -29.42 17.55 -11.20
N SER A 458 -30.39 18.30 -11.70
CA SER A 458 -30.96 18.10 -13.03
C SER A 458 -29.94 18.53 -14.08
N ALA A 459 -29.30 17.55 -14.72
CA ALA A 459 -28.64 17.71 -16.01
C ALA A 459 -28.97 16.44 -16.82
N GLN A 460 -29.84 16.58 -17.82
CA GLN A 460 -30.09 15.53 -18.80
C GLN A 460 -28.86 15.41 -19.71
N ALA A 461 -27.90 14.59 -19.29
CA ALA A 461 -26.98 13.93 -20.19
C ALA A 461 -27.73 12.76 -20.85
N ALA A 462 -27.50 12.54 -22.14
CA ALA A 462 -27.99 11.36 -22.84
C ALA A 462 -27.55 10.10 -22.07
N THR A 463 -28.52 9.33 -21.61
CA THR A 463 -28.34 8.11 -20.84
C THR A 463 -27.65 7.05 -21.71
N VAL A 464 -26.46 6.62 -21.26
CA VAL A 464 -25.92 5.30 -21.61
C VAL A 464 -26.66 4.30 -20.72
N ASP A 465 -27.62 3.56 -21.30
CA ASP A 465 -28.19 2.40 -20.62
C ASP A 465 -27.15 1.27 -20.66
N VAL A 466 -26.50 1.01 -19.52
CA VAL A 466 -25.62 -0.14 -19.31
C VAL A 466 -26.49 -1.32 -18.86
N ASP A 467 -26.97 -2.12 -19.81
CA ASP A 467 -27.60 -3.41 -19.49
C ASP A 467 -26.53 -4.50 -19.43
N MET A 468 -26.16 -4.91 -18.21
CA MET A 468 -25.18 -5.96 -17.95
C MET A 468 -25.87 -7.33 -17.91
N THR A 469 -26.02 -7.98 -19.07
CA THR A 469 -26.45 -9.38 -19.11
C THR A 469 -25.24 -10.31 -19.08
N VAL A 470 -25.07 -11.04 -17.98
CA VAL A 470 -24.19 -12.21 -17.90
C VAL A 470 -24.92 -13.40 -18.54
N GLU A 471 -24.47 -13.85 -19.70
CA GLU A 471 -25.00 -15.09 -20.29
C GLU A 471 -24.50 -16.32 -19.51
N PRO A 472 -25.37 -17.30 -19.20
CA PRO A 472 -24.94 -18.56 -18.58
C PRO A 472 -24.18 -19.42 -19.59
N ALA A 473 -23.14 -20.11 -19.10
CA ALA A 473 -22.28 -20.99 -19.88
C ALA A 473 -23.07 -22.12 -20.57
N PRO A 474 -22.70 -22.54 -21.79
CA PRO A 474 -23.35 -23.67 -22.46
C PRO A 474 -23.02 -25.00 -21.76
N GLU A 475 -24.05 -25.80 -21.49
CA GLU A 475 -23.91 -27.17 -20.99
C GLU A 475 -23.17 -28.04 -22.02
N LEU A 476 -22.11 -28.72 -21.57
CA LEU A 476 -21.38 -29.69 -22.37
C LEU A 476 -22.22 -30.97 -22.58
N PRO A 477 -22.20 -31.57 -23.78
CA PRO A 477 -22.96 -32.79 -24.04
C PRO A 477 -22.40 -33.98 -23.26
N VAL A 478 -23.29 -34.71 -22.61
CA VAL A 478 -23.01 -35.99 -21.93
C VAL A 478 -22.65 -37.03 -22.99
N VAL A 479 -21.40 -37.49 -22.97
CA VAL A 479 -20.96 -38.66 -23.74
C VAL A 479 -21.35 -39.90 -22.94
N THR A 480 -22.33 -40.65 -23.45
CA THR A 480 -22.68 -41.98 -22.93
C THR A 480 -21.66 -43.00 -23.45
N ASP A 481 -20.83 -43.51 -22.56
CA ASP A 481 -19.93 -44.62 -22.84
C ASP A 481 -20.76 -45.91 -23.01
N SER A 482 -20.65 -46.54 -24.18
CA SER A 482 -21.21 -47.86 -24.45
C SER A 482 -20.06 -48.77 -24.86
N ALA A 483 -19.58 -49.57 -23.91
CA ALA A 483 -18.67 -50.68 -24.18
C ALA A 483 -19.47 -51.98 -24.41
N PRO A 484 -18.91 -52.92 -25.18
CA PRO A 484 -18.88 -54.32 -24.79
C PRO A 484 -17.56 -54.70 -24.10
#